data_AF-A0A962YV85-F1
#
_entry.id   AF-A0A962YV85-F1
#
_cell.length_a   1.000
_cell.length_b   1.000
_cell.length_c   1.000
_cell.angle_alpha   90.00
_cell.angle_beta   90.00
_cell.angle_gamma   90.00
#
_symmetry.space_group_name_H-M   'P 1'
#
loop_
_entity.id
_entity.type
_entity.pdbx_description
1 polymer ?
#
loop_
_entity_poly.entity_id
_entity_poly.type
_entity_poly.pdbx_seq_one_letter_code
_entity_poly.pdbx_strand_id
1 'polypeptide(L)'
;ALLAGKFDVIVAGMSITPARNLTVNFTLPYANSGVHLVAHKKLAAGFATLEDFNKPEVVLAVRRGATPATAAKRLMPKATLRQFDEDALALQEVLNGKAHAFVTSTPTPAFEALKHPDTLFLPIPEPFVQGAEGFALRKGDPDA
;
A
#
# COMPACT_ATOMS: atom_id res chain seq x y z
N ALA A 1 -9.64 -17.48 3.76
CA ALA A 1 -10.92 -17.70 3.04
C ALA A 1 -10.70 -18.52 1.77
N LEU A 2 -9.78 -18.14 0.87
CA LEU A 2 -9.38 -18.96 -0.30
C LEU A 2 -9.02 -20.42 0.08
N LEU A 3 -8.10 -20.60 1.01
CA LEU A 3 -7.66 -21.94 1.48
C LEU A 3 -8.76 -22.74 2.19
N ALA A 4 -9.82 -22.07 2.66
CA ALA A 4 -10.96 -22.71 3.29
C ALA A 4 -12.09 -23.01 2.29
N GLY A 5 -11.84 -22.88 0.98
CA GLY A 5 -12.80 -23.18 -0.08
C GLY A 5 -13.99 -22.22 -0.15
N LYS A 6 -13.92 -21.03 0.45
CA LYS A 6 -15.04 -20.06 0.43
C LYS A 6 -15.25 -19.40 -0.94
N PHE A 7 -14.22 -19.44 -1.79
CA PHE A 7 -14.20 -18.93 -3.16
C PHE A 7 -12.98 -19.51 -3.88
N ASP A 8 -12.97 -19.46 -5.21
CA ASP A 8 -12.00 -20.16 -6.05
C ASP A 8 -10.79 -19.31 -6.46
N VAL A 9 -11.00 -18.01 -6.66
CA VAL A 9 -9.96 -17.09 -7.11
C VAL A 9 -10.05 -15.77 -6.34
N ILE A 10 -8.89 -15.14 -6.10
CA ILE A 10 -8.81 -13.76 -5.61
C ILE A 10 -8.46 -12.83 -6.76
N VAL A 11 -9.40 -11.93 -7.09
CA VAL A 11 -9.23 -10.84 -8.07
C VAL A 11 -9.37 -9.51 -7.33
N ALA A 12 -8.33 -9.12 -6.59
CA ALA A 12 -8.41 -8.00 -5.65
C ALA A 12 -7.11 -7.21 -5.50
N GLY A 13 -6.32 -7.08 -6.58
CA GLY A 13 -5.04 -6.35 -6.53
C GLY A 13 -4.01 -7.00 -5.60
N MET A 14 -3.99 -8.34 -5.54
CA MET A 14 -3.12 -9.05 -4.61
C MET A 14 -1.69 -9.07 -5.15
N SER A 15 -0.78 -8.35 -4.48
CA SER A 15 0.64 -8.40 -4.84
C SER A 15 1.20 -9.82 -4.72
N ILE A 16 1.94 -10.25 -5.74
CA ILE A 16 2.69 -11.50 -5.76
C ILE A 16 3.88 -11.34 -4.82
N THR A 17 3.98 -12.19 -3.80
CA THR A 17 5.12 -12.18 -2.87
C THR A 17 5.61 -13.61 -2.61
N PRO A 18 6.91 -13.81 -2.33
CA PRO A 18 7.44 -15.14 -2.01
C PRO A 18 6.67 -15.83 -0.87
N ALA A 19 6.34 -15.09 0.19
CA ALA A 19 5.58 -15.61 1.33
C ALA A 19 4.17 -16.09 0.91
N ARG A 20 3.50 -15.37 0.00
CA ARG A 20 2.19 -15.80 -0.54
C ARG A 20 2.35 -17.01 -1.47
N ASN A 21 3.37 -17.04 -2.33
CA ASN A 21 3.67 -18.17 -3.22
C ASN A 21 3.94 -19.49 -2.48
N LEU A 22 4.30 -19.45 -1.19
CA LEU A 22 4.40 -20.66 -0.39
C LEU A 22 3.04 -21.32 -0.16
N THR A 23 1.96 -20.55 -0.11
CA THR A 23 0.62 -21.01 0.28
C THR A 23 -0.41 -21.02 -0.84
N VAL A 24 -0.24 -20.17 -1.87
CA VAL A 24 -1.15 -20.05 -3.03
C VAL A 24 -0.36 -20.05 -4.34
N ASN A 25 -1.02 -20.34 -5.45
CA ASN A 25 -0.50 -20.08 -6.79
C ASN A 25 -0.96 -18.71 -7.27
N PHE A 26 -0.20 -18.10 -8.17
CA PHE A 26 -0.63 -16.90 -8.89
C PHE A 26 -0.63 -17.16 -10.39
N THR A 27 -1.52 -16.46 -11.10
CA THR A 27 -1.47 -16.33 -12.55
C THR A 27 -0.18 -15.61 -12.98
N LEU A 28 0.06 -15.57 -14.30
CA LEU A 28 0.94 -14.54 -14.85
C LEU A 28 0.46 -13.15 -14.40
N PRO A 29 1.37 -12.21 -14.12
CA PRO A 29 0.97 -10.88 -13.69
C PRO A 29 0.11 -10.18 -14.72
N TYR A 30 -0.97 -9.52 -14.27
CA TYR A 30 -1.82 -8.68 -15.14
C TYR A 30 -1.49 -7.19 -15.01
N ALA A 31 -0.80 -6.79 -13.93
CA ALA A 31 -0.41 -5.40 -13.69
C ALA A 31 0.91 -5.32 -12.92
N ASN A 32 1.65 -4.23 -13.17
CA ASN A 32 2.73 -3.81 -12.29
C ASN A 32 2.12 -3.09 -11.08
N SER A 33 2.57 -3.46 -9.89
CA SER A 33 2.22 -2.76 -8.66
C SER A 33 3.47 -2.18 -8.03
N GLY A 34 3.28 -1.28 -7.09
CA GLY A 34 4.36 -0.77 -6.27
C GLY A 34 3.82 -0.18 -4.99
N VAL A 35 4.65 -0.09 -3.96
CA VAL A 35 4.30 0.66 -2.75
C VAL A 35 4.74 2.09 -2.95
N HIS A 36 3.82 3.00 -2.70
CA HIS A 36 4.02 4.43 -2.80
C HIS A 36 3.24 5.15 -1.70
N LEU A 37 3.31 6.48 -1.66
CA LEU A 37 2.60 7.26 -0.65
C LEU A 37 2.09 8.58 -1.21
N VAL A 38 0.98 9.04 -0.65
CA VAL A 38 0.43 10.39 -0.86
C VAL A 38 0.47 11.12 0.47
N ALA A 39 0.90 12.38 0.47
CA ALA A 39 1.18 13.13 1.69
C ALA A 39 0.27 14.35 1.85
N HIS A 40 -0.01 14.72 3.11
CA HIS A 40 -0.78 15.91 3.44
C HIS A 40 0.09 17.16 3.28
N LYS A 41 -0.35 18.10 2.43
CA LYS A 41 0.42 19.29 2.03
C LYS A 41 0.94 20.12 3.19
N LYS A 42 0.13 20.33 4.23
CA LYS A 42 0.55 21.17 5.38
C LYS A 42 1.45 20.44 6.37
N LEU A 43 1.27 19.12 6.54
CA LEU A 43 2.03 18.37 7.55
C LEU A 43 3.38 17.91 7.02
N ALA A 44 3.43 17.55 5.74
CA ALA A 44 4.64 17.09 5.06
C ALA A 44 5.20 18.18 4.13
N ALA A 45 4.97 19.46 4.44
CA ALA A 45 5.49 20.56 3.63
C ALA A 45 7.03 20.46 3.51
N GLY A 46 7.54 20.46 2.27
CA GLY A 46 8.97 20.33 1.99
C GLY A 46 9.51 18.90 2.00
N PHE A 47 8.69 17.88 2.27
CA PHE A 47 9.14 16.49 2.21
C PHE A 47 9.23 16.05 0.75
N ALA A 48 10.36 15.44 0.38
CA ALA A 48 10.63 14.99 -0.99
C ALA A 48 11.32 13.63 -1.05
N THR A 49 11.77 13.10 0.10
CA THR A 49 12.55 11.86 0.19
C THR A 49 11.89 10.86 1.14
N LEU A 50 12.29 9.59 1.07
CA LEU A 50 11.76 8.57 1.98
C LEU A 50 12.26 8.79 3.43
N GLU A 51 13.46 9.35 3.56
CA GLU A 51 14.10 9.73 4.81
C GLU A 51 13.29 10.80 5.55
N ASP A 52 12.64 11.71 4.82
CA ASP A 52 11.77 12.71 5.43
C ASP A 52 10.59 12.10 6.19
N PHE A 53 10.10 10.96 5.70
CA PHE A 53 9.02 10.20 6.33
C PHE A 53 9.51 9.20 7.38
N ASN A 54 10.82 9.01 7.56
CA ASN A 54 11.40 8.08 8.52
C ASN A 54 11.88 8.80 9.80
N LYS A 55 10.97 9.53 10.46
CA LYS A 55 11.26 10.30 11.68
C LYS A 55 10.24 9.97 12.78
N PRO A 56 10.62 10.01 14.08
CA PRO A 56 9.74 9.68 15.21
C PRO A 56 8.40 10.44 15.25
N GLU A 57 8.42 11.70 14.83
CA GLU A 57 7.26 12.59 14.78
C GLU A 57 6.32 12.31 13.60
N VAL A 58 6.78 11.55 12.60
CA VAL A 58 5.99 11.22 11.41
C VAL A 58 5.01 10.10 11.72
N VAL A 59 3.77 10.30 11.27
CA VAL A 59 2.68 9.32 11.37
C VAL A 59 2.28 8.88 9.97
N LEU A 60 2.37 7.58 9.71
CA LEU A 60 2.00 6.95 8.44
C LEU A 60 0.71 6.15 8.63
N ALA A 61 -0.32 6.48 7.86
CA ALA A 61 -1.55 5.71 7.81
C ALA A 61 -1.38 4.57 6.79
N VAL A 62 -1.75 3.34 7.17
CA VAL A 62 -1.65 2.15 6.32
C VAL A 62 -2.81 1.18 6.57
N ARG A 63 -3.15 0.37 5.57
CA ARG A 63 -4.07 -0.77 5.77
C ARG A 63 -3.35 -1.95 6.42
N ARG A 64 -3.95 -2.48 7.48
CA ARG A 64 -3.44 -3.61 8.27
C ARG A 64 -3.27 -4.85 7.39
N GLY A 65 -2.16 -5.56 7.58
CA GLY A 65 -1.88 -6.82 6.88
C GLY A 65 -1.61 -6.71 5.37
N ALA A 66 -1.61 -5.50 4.81
CA ALA A 66 -1.30 -5.26 3.40
C ALA A 66 0.23 -5.13 3.17
N THR A 67 0.67 -5.34 1.93
CA THR A 67 2.07 -5.17 1.52
C THR A 67 2.62 -3.77 1.81
N PRO A 68 1.86 -2.66 1.68
CA PRO A 68 2.31 -1.33 2.08
C PRO A 68 2.66 -1.21 3.57
N ALA A 69 1.92 -1.87 4.47
CA ALA A 69 2.21 -1.83 5.90
C ALA A 69 3.55 -2.53 6.23
N THR A 70 3.82 -3.66 5.58
CA THR A 70 5.13 -4.34 5.71
C THR A 70 6.27 -3.49 5.15
N ALA A 71 6.07 -2.86 3.99
CA ALA A 71 7.06 -1.99 3.37
C ALA A 71 7.34 -0.75 4.24
N ALA A 72 6.31 -0.08 4.75
CA ALA A 72 6.45 1.07 5.63
C ALA A 72 7.22 0.70 6.92
N LYS A 73 6.90 -0.44 7.54
CA LYS A 73 7.62 -0.90 8.74
C LYS A 73 9.10 -1.17 8.47
N ARG A 74 9.43 -1.67 7.27
CA ARG A 74 10.82 -1.98 6.87
C ARG A 74 11.62 -0.72 6.52
N LEU A 75 11.02 0.16 5.73
CA LEU A 75 11.72 1.29 5.11
C LEU A 75 11.67 2.58 5.93
N MET A 76 10.60 2.77 6.72
CA MET A 76 10.40 3.92 7.59
C MET A 76 10.20 3.49 9.06
N PRO A 77 11.13 2.69 9.64
CA PRO A 77 10.94 2.06 10.95
C PRO A 77 10.87 3.06 12.12
N LYS A 78 11.35 4.29 11.94
CA LYS A 78 11.29 5.32 12.99
C LYS A 78 9.93 6.02 13.03
N ALA A 79 9.14 5.95 11.96
CA ALA A 79 7.82 6.56 11.91
C ALA A 79 6.79 5.75 12.70
N THR A 80 5.77 6.43 13.18
CA THR A 80 4.61 5.79 13.80
C THR A 80 3.67 5.25 12.72
N LEU A 81 3.51 3.93 12.64
CA LEU A 81 2.54 3.30 11.74
C LEU A 81 1.16 3.20 12.41
N ARG A 82 0.20 3.98 11.91
CA ARG A 82 -1.21 3.88 12.28
C ARG A 82 -1.94 2.96 11.31
N GLN A 83 -2.42 1.83 11.82
CA GLN A 83 -2.99 0.76 11.00
C GLN A 83 -4.51 0.72 11.07
N PHE A 84 -5.15 0.75 9.90
CA PHE A 84 -6.60 0.70 9.72
C PHE A 84 -7.03 -0.59 9.04
N ASP A 85 -8.30 -0.99 9.21
CA ASP A 85 -8.83 -2.18 8.53
C ASP A 85 -9.15 -1.90 7.05
N GLU A 86 -9.46 -0.66 6.70
CA GLU A 86 -9.83 -0.25 5.35
C GLU A 86 -8.95 0.89 4.82
N ASP A 87 -8.66 0.88 3.53
CA ASP A 87 -7.89 1.95 2.86
C ASP A 87 -8.59 3.31 2.96
N ALA A 88 -9.92 3.34 2.85
CA ALA A 88 -10.70 4.57 2.97
C ALA A 88 -10.50 5.25 4.32
N LEU A 89 -10.41 4.48 5.41
CA LEU A 89 -10.17 5.02 6.75
C LEU A 89 -8.73 5.55 6.89
N ALA A 90 -7.75 4.85 6.31
CA ALA A 90 -6.37 5.32 6.29
C ALA A 90 -6.20 6.62 5.50
N LEU A 91 -6.85 6.74 4.34
CA LEU A 91 -6.88 7.97 3.54
C LEU A 91 -7.53 9.13 4.30
N GLN A 92 -8.69 8.88 4.92
CA GLN A 92 -9.40 9.88 5.73
C GLN A 92 -8.54 10.44 6.87
N GLU A 93 -7.71 9.60 7.49
CA GLU A 93 -6.80 10.06 8.54
C GLU A 93 -5.81 11.12 8.04
N VAL A 94 -5.34 10.97 6.80
CA VAL A 94 -4.40 11.92 6.18
C VAL A 94 -5.14 13.17 5.71
N LEU A 95 -6.30 13.01 5.08
CA LEU A 95 -7.14 14.14 4.65
C LEU A 95 -7.54 15.06 5.82
N ASN A 96 -7.79 14.47 7.00
CA ASN A 96 -8.12 15.20 8.23
C ASN A 96 -6.90 15.81 8.92
N GLY A 97 -5.69 15.68 8.36
CA GLY A 97 -4.47 16.20 8.96
C GLY A 97 -4.08 15.51 10.27
N LYS A 98 -4.44 14.24 10.45
CA LYS A 98 -4.06 13.43 11.63
C LYS A 98 -2.88 12.50 11.37
N ALA A 99 -2.51 12.31 10.10
CA ALA A 99 -1.35 11.57 9.65
C ALA A 99 -0.64 12.30 8.49
N HIS A 100 0.67 12.11 8.37
CA HIS A 100 1.50 12.82 7.40
C HIS A 100 1.33 12.26 5.99
N ALA A 101 1.19 10.93 5.87
CA ALA A 101 1.03 10.27 4.59
C ALA A 101 0.23 8.98 4.69
N PHE A 102 -0.41 8.62 3.57
CA PHE A 102 -1.08 7.35 3.36
C PHE A 102 -0.19 6.50 2.47
N VAL A 103 0.33 5.40 3.02
CA VAL A 103 1.19 4.47 2.29
C VAL A 103 0.34 3.34 1.74
N THR A 104 0.27 3.23 0.42
CA THR A 104 -0.59 2.27 -0.28
C THR A 104 0.01 1.85 -1.63
N SER A 105 -0.66 0.96 -2.34
CA SER A 105 -0.21 0.49 -3.65
C SER A 105 -0.51 1.50 -4.76
N THR A 106 0.37 1.61 -5.75
CA THR A 106 0.08 2.32 -7.00
C THR A 106 -1.11 1.67 -7.73
N PRO A 107 -1.91 2.45 -8.48
CA PRO A 107 -1.79 3.89 -8.75
C PRO A 107 -2.50 4.81 -7.72
N THR A 108 -3.02 4.25 -6.62
CA THR A 108 -3.87 4.98 -5.67
C THR A 108 -3.29 6.32 -5.21
N PRO A 109 -2.01 6.44 -4.79
CA PRO A 109 -1.46 7.72 -4.33
C PRO A 109 -1.54 8.84 -5.36
N ALA A 110 -1.27 8.55 -6.63
CA ALA A 110 -1.34 9.52 -7.71
C ALA A 110 -2.79 9.98 -7.94
N PHE A 111 -3.75 9.05 -7.94
CA PHE A 111 -5.16 9.38 -8.09
C PHE A 111 -5.69 10.21 -6.91
N GLU A 112 -5.29 9.89 -5.68
CA GLU A 112 -5.74 10.67 -4.51
C GLU A 112 -5.11 12.07 -4.48
N ALA A 113 -3.87 12.24 -4.94
CA ALA A 113 -3.28 13.56 -5.11
C ALA A 113 -4.02 14.40 -6.17
N LEU A 114 -4.48 13.78 -7.25
CA LEU A 114 -5.27 14.46 -8.30
C LEU A 114 -6.70 14.80 -7.86
N LYS A 115 -7.33 13.93 -7.05
CA LYS A 115 -8.69 14.16 -6.52
C LYS A 115 -8.71 15.22 -5.42
N HIS A 116 -7.64 15.33 -4.64
CA HIS A 116 -7.54 16.21 -3.49
C HIS A 116 -6.36 17.20 -3.60
N PRO A 117 -6.25 17.98 -4.69
CA PRO A 117 -5.04 18.76 -4.99
C PRO A 117 -4.78 19.88 -3.97
N ASP A 118 -5.78 20.34 -3.23
CA ASP A 118 -5.60 21.37 -2.19
C ASP A 118 -5.05 20.81 -0.87
N THR A 119 -5.19 19.51 -0.65
CA THR A 119 -4.88 18.85 0.63
C THR A 119 -3.72 17.87 0.51
N LEU A 120 -3.62 17.19 -0.63
CA LEU A 120 -2.69 16.10 -0.87
C LEU A 120 -1.70 16.43 -1.98
N PHE A 121 -0.51 15.84 -1.91
CA PHE A 121 0.48 15.89 -2.96
C PHE A 121 1.29 14.59 -3.02
N LEU A 122 1.99 14.41 -4.15
CA LEU A 122 2.86 13.27 -4.39
C LEU A 122 4.32 13.71 -4.17
N PRO A 123 4.91 13.46 -2.99
CA PRO A 123 6.25 13.98 -2.65
C PRO A 123 7.38 13.26 -3.39
N ILE A 124 7.19 11.98 -3.68
CA ILE A 124 8.19 11.12 -4.33
C ILE A 124 7.65 10.76 -5.71
N PRO A 125 8.37 11.01 -6.82
CA PRO A 125 7.83 10.78 -8.17
C PRO A 125 7.49 9.32 -8.48
N GLU A 126 8.29 8.39 -7.96
CA GLU A 126 8.22 6.96 -8.29
C GLU A 126 7.89 6.10 -7.06
N PRO A 127 7.27 4.92 -7.23
CA PRO A 127 7.07 3.97 -6.14
C PRO A 127 8.41 3.48 -5.59
N PHE A 128 8.53 3.43 -4.27
CA PHE A 128 9.77 3.02 -3.58
C PHE A 128 9.86 1.50 -3.32
N VAL A 129 8.81 0.76 -3.68
CA VAL A 129 8.86 -0.70 -3.87
C VAL A 129 8.17 -1.01 -5.19
N GLN A 130 8.78 -1.87 -6.00
CA GLN A 130 8.15 -2.41 -7.20
C GLN A 130 7.67 -3.84 -6.95
N GLY A 131 6.64 -4.24 -7.67
CA GLY A 131 6.03 -5.56 -7.58
C GLY A 131 5.09 -5.80 -8.75
N ALA A 132 4.37 -6.91 -8.68
CA ALA A 132 3.40 -7.30 -9.68
C ALA A 132 2.15 -7.85 -9.00
N GLU A 133 1.01 -7.69 -9.65
CA GLU A 133 -0.28 -8.23 -9.20
C GLU A 133 -0.70 -9.38 -10.10
N GLY A 134 -1.26 -10.41 -9.47
CA GLY A 134 -1.82 -11.57 -10.13
C GLY A 134 -3.07 -12.03 -9.41
N PHE A 135 -3.85 -12.89 -10.06
CA PHE A 135 -4.95 -13.55 -9.39
C PHE A 135 -4.41 -14.70 -8.56
N ALA A 136 -4.90 -14.87 -7.33
CA ALA A 136 -4.44 -15.93 -6.46
C ALA A 136 -5.41 -17.12 -6.49
N LEU A 137 -4.85 -18.32 -6.64
CA LEU A 137 -5.57 -19.60 -6.69
C LEU A 137 -5.02 -20.55 -5.62
N ARG A 138 -5.81 -21.55 -5.23
CA ARG A 138 -5.34 -22.61 -4.33
C ARG A 138 -4.23 -23.41 -5.03
N LYS A 139 -3.30 -23.95 -4.24
CA LYS A 139 -2.30 -24.90 -4.77
C LYS A 139 -2.93 -26.24 -5.09
N GLY A 140 -2.35 -26.94 -6.07
CA GLY A 140 -2.77 -28.29 -6.44
C GLY A 140 -4.00 -28.35 -7.33
N ASP A 141 -4.38 -27.21 -7.92
CA ASP A 141 -5.51 -27.09 -8.86
C ASP A 141 -4.96 -26.65 -10.24
N PRO A 142 -4.39 -27.58 -11.03
CA PRO A 142 -3.72 -27.25 -12.30
C PRO A 142 -4.68 -26.93 -13.44
N ASP A 143 -5.97 -27.29 -13.30
CA ASP A 143 -7.02 -27.06 -14.29
C ASP A 143 -7.80 -25.74 -14.03
N ALA A 144 -7.48 -25.04 -12.95
CA ALA A 144 -8.06 -23.74 -12.59
C ALA A 144 -7.47 -22.55 -13.37
#